data_AF-A0A258SD08-F1
#
_entry.id   AF-A0A258SD08-F1
#
_cell.length_a   1.000
_cell.length_b   1.000
_cell.length_c   1.000
_cell.angle_alpha   90.00
_cell.angle_beta   90.00
_cell.angle_gamma   90.00
#
_symmetry.space_group_name_H-M   'P 1'
#
loop_
_entity.id
_entity.type
_entity.pdbx_description
1 polymer ?
#
loop_
_entity_poly.entity_id
_entity_poly.type
_entity_poly.pdbx_seq_one_letter_code
_entity_poly.pdbx_strand_id
1 'polypeptide(L)'
;MSEPAASSSPPAQAGGESAASGLPSGGVPAVGGAFALRDLFRLRAPLPRTVSAVIALAASALVLAVWEGVARLGLTNPLFFPAPSAVISAMGRMFVDQHLAWNAWVSILRVWSAFLLAAVMAIPIGMMMSAYRAIGAALEPIVDFIRYLPVPALVPLSIIWFGVGEETKIFLLWLGTFFQLVLLVS
;
A
#
# COMPACT_ATOMS: atom_id res chain seq x y z
N MET A 1 60.07 43.18 10.25
CA MET A 1 60.00 42.21 9.14
C MET A 1 58.78 42.63 8.33
N SER A 2 58.78 43.62 7.43
CA SER A 2 59.81 44.03 6.42
C SER A 2 60.18 42.79 5.58
N GLU A 3 59.79 42.60 4.33
CA GLU A 3 59.73 43.48 3.14
C GLU A 3 58.78 42.87 2.04
N PRO A 4 58.59 43.51 0.87
CA PRO A 4 57.39 43.50 0.02
C PRO A 4 57.71 43.02 -1.44
N ALA A 5 56.95 43.53 -2.43
CA ALA A 5 57.20 43.62 -3.88
C ALA A 5 56.14 42.86 -4.72
N ALA A 6 55.13 43.51 -5.31
CA ALA A 6 55.10 44.57 -6.33
C ALA A 6 55.01 44.04 -7.77
N SER A 7 53.92 44.46 -8.43
CA SER A 7 53.78 44.75 -9.88
C SER A 7 53.91 43.56 -10.85
N SER A 8 53.11 43.44 -11.90
CA SER A 8 52.83 44.48 -12.89
C SER A 8 51.56 44.19 -13.73
N SER A 9 50.67 45.16 -13.85
CA SER A 9 49.94 45.46 -15.10
C SER A 9 50.86 46.30 -16.03
N PRO A 10 50.56 46.69 -17.29
CA PRO A 10 49.39 46.54 -18.20
C PRO A 10 49.87 46.23 -19.67
N PRO A 11 49.29 46.66 -20.84
CA PRO A 11 47.99 47.26 -21.20
C PRO A 11 47.28 46.74 -22.50
N ALA A 12 45.98 47.05 -22.58
CA ALA A 12 45.20 47.62 -23.72
C ALA A 12 45.06 46.98 -25.12
N GLN A 13 43.83 47.20 -25.64
CA GLN A 13 43.35 47.23 -27.03
C GLN A 13 42.83 45.90 -27.61
N ALA A 14 41.83 45.84 -28.50
CA ALA A 14 40.75 46.71 -28.97
C ALA A 14 39.96 45.90 -30.02
N GLY A 15 38.66 46.16 -30.20
CA GLY A 15 37.85 45.66 -31.34
C GLY A 15 37.50 44.16 -31.25
N GLY A 16 36.29 43.70 -31.52
CA GLY A 16 35.25 44.23 -32.39
C GLY A 16 34.98 43.17 -33.45
N GLU A 17 34.04 42.27 -33.21
CA GLU A 17 33.43 41.36 -34.19
C GLU A 17 32.19 40.73 -33.50
N SER A 18 31.00 41.24 -33.80
CA SER A 18 30.16 40.80 -34.92
C SER A 18 29.42 39.50 -34.62
N ALA A 19 28.10 39.68 -34.43
CA ALA A 19 27.01 38.74 -34.62
C ALA A 19 27.35 37.41 -35.33
N ALA A 20 27.05 36.30 -34.66
CA ALA A 20 26.51 35.10 -35.31
C ALA A 20 25.83 34.19 -34.29
N SER A 21 24.50 34.16 -34.35
CA SER A 21 23.67 32.95 -34.23
C SER A 21 24.38 31.67 -33.74
N GLY A 22 24.18 31.34 -32.47
CA GLY A 22 24.46 30.02 -31.93
C GLY A 22 23.32 29.60 -31.02
N LEU A 23 22.13 29.37 -31.58
CA LEU A 23 21.13 28.56 -30.89
C LEU A 23 21.84 27.27 -30.44
N PRO A 24 21.68 26.80 -29.20
CA PRO A 24 22.00 25.42 -28.90
C PRO A 24 21.10 24.60 -29.80
N SER A 25 21.68 24.03 -30.87
CA SER A 25 21.04 23.01 -31.67
C SER A 25 20.70 21.89 -30.70
N GLY A 26 19.47 21.93 -30.20
CA GLY A 26 18.87 20.86 -29.43
C GLY A 26 18.88 19.65 -30.32
N GLY A 27 19.93 18.85 -30.19
CA GLY A 27 19.94 17.50 -30.70
C GLY A 27 18.75 16.82 -30.09
N VAL A 28 17.73 16.58 -30.92
CA VAL A 28 16.63 15.68 -30.59
C VAL A 28 17.31 14.40 -30.10
N PRO A 29 17.11 13.96 -28.83
CA PRO A 29 17.69 12.72 -28.38
C PRO A 29 17.22 11.64 -29.35
N ALA A 30 18.16 10.94 -29.98
CA ALA A 30 17.87 9.95 -31.00
C ALA A 30 16.94 8.88 -30.41
N VAL A 31 15.63 9.01 -30.66
CA VAL A 31 14.63 7.99 -30.37
C VAL A 31 14.78 6.93 -31.46
N GLY A 32 15.76 6.04 -31.29
CA GLY A 32 16.07 5.07 -32.35
C GLY A 32 17.13 4.02 -32.02
N GLY A 33 17.48 3.82 -30.75
CA GLY A 33 18.29 2.67 -30.36
C GLY A 33 17.41 1.44 -30.19
N ALA A 34 17.44 0.52 -31.17
CA ALA A 34 16.86 -0.81 -30.99
C ALA A 34 17.54 -1.46 -29.77
N PHE A 35 16.83 -1.53 -28.64
CA PHE A 35 17.29 -2.20 -27.43
C PHE A 35 17.58 -3.66 -27.78
N ALA A 36 18.85 -4.07 -27.76
CA ALA A 36 19.22 -5.40 -28.21
C ALA A 36 19.03 -6.41 -27.07
N LEU A 37 18.60 -7.64 -27.38
CA LEU A 37 18.41 -8.72 -26.39
C LEU A 37 19.66 -9.00 -25.55
N ARG A 38 20.85 -8.73 -26.10
CA ARG A 38 22.15 -8.81 -25.41
C ARG A 38 22.31 -7.78 -24.29
N ASP A 39 21.64 -6.63 -24.38
CA ASP A 39 21.71 -5.58 -23.34
C ASP A 39 20.79 -5.90 -22.15
N LEU A 40 19.89 -6.88 -22.27
CA LEU A 40 19.01 -7.37 -21.22
C LEU A 40 19.76 -8.15 -20.12
N PHE A 41 20.87 -8.80 -20.49
CA PHE A 41 21.73 -9.56 -19.57
C PHE A 41 22.98 -8.79 -19.12
N ARG A 42 23.04 -7.46 -19.36
CA ARG A 42 24.10 -6.61 -18.78
C ARG A 42 23.82 -6.37 -17.30
N LEU A 43 24.75 -6.81 -16.45
CA LEU A 43 24.71 -6.60 -15.00
C LEU A 43 24.59 -5.09 -14.67
N ARG A 44 23.48 -4.71 -14.03
CA ARG A 44 23.20 -3.38 -13.47
C ARG A 44 23.01 -2.23 -14.50
N ALA A 45 22.64 -2.52 -15.74
CA ALA A 45 22.25 -1.47 -16.69
C ALA A 45 20.81 -0.98 -16.42
N PRO A 46 20.53 0.34 -16.43
CA PRO A 46 19.16 0.85 -16.31
C PRO A 46 18.35 0.45 -17.55
N LEU A 47 17.34 -0.40 -17.34
CA LEU A 47 16.38 -0.78 -18.37
C LEU A 47 15.44 0.40 -18.67
N PRO A 48 15.14 0.70 -19.94
CA PRO A 48 14.11 1.69 -20.27
C PRO A 48 12.75 1.23 -19.72
N ARG A 49 11.96 2.19 -19.20
CA ARG A 49 10.68 1.91 -18.50
C ARG A 49 9.74 0.98 -19.30
N THR A 50 9.70 1.12 -20.63
CA THR A 50 8.89 0.29 -21.52
C THR A 50 9.35 -1.17 -21.53
N VAL A 51 10.65 -1.43 -21.61
CA VAL A 51 11.19 -2.80 -21.62
C VAL A 51 10.97 -3.46 -20.26
N SER A 52 11.17 -2.74 -19.16
CA SER A 52 10.85 -3.25 -17.82
C SER A 52 9.36 -3.57 -17.65
N ALA A 53 8.47 -2.72 -18.17
CA ALA A 53 7.02 -2.95 -18.11
C ALA A 53 6.60 -4.16 -18.96
N VAL A 54 7.16 -4.32 -20.16
CA VAL A 54 6.88 -5.46 -21.04
C VAL A 54 7.37 -6.76 -20.40
N ILE A 55 8.57 -6.78 -19.83
CA ILE A 55 9.09 -7.97 -19.12
C ILE A 55 8.20 -8.31 -17.91
N ALA A 56 7.80 -7.32 -17.12
CA ALA A 56 6.92 -7.54 -15.97
C ALA A 56 5.54 -8.07 -16.38
N LEU A 57 4.96 -7.51 -17.45
CA LEU A 57 3.67 -7.95 -17.98
C LEU A 57 3.76 -9.36 -18.56
N ALA A 58 4.83 -9.66 -19.32
CA ALA A 58 5.07 -10.98 -19.88
C ALA A 58 5.29 -12.04 -18.80
N ALA A 59 6.07 -11.73 -17.75
CA ALA A 59 6.26 -12.61 -16.61
C ALA A 59 4.93 -12.87 -15.87
N SER A 60 4.14 -11.83 -15.63
CA SER A 60 2.82 -11.96 -15.00
C SER A 60 1.86 -12.81 -15.85
N ALA A 61 1.82 -12.57 -17.16
CA ALA A 61 1.02 -13.35 -18.10
C ALA A 61 1.45 -14.82 -18.15
N LEU A 62 2.76 -15.09 -18.11
CA LEU A 62 3.30 -16.45 -18.04
C LEU A 62 2.82 -17.18 -16.78
N VAL A 63 2.87 -16.52 -15.62
CA VAL A 63 2.37 -17.10 -14.36
C VAL A 63 0.88 -17.43 -14.46
N LEU A 64 0.07 -16.51 -15.00
CA LEU A 64 -1.36 -16.74 -15.20
C LEU A 64 -1.63 -17.88 -16.18
N ALA A 65 -0.86 -17.97 -17.27
CA ALA A 65 -1.00 -19.04 -18.26
C ALA A 65 -0.63 -20.41 -17.68
N VAL A 66 0.44 -20.49 -16.88
CA VAL A 66 0.81 -21.71 -16.16
C VAL A 66 -0.28 -22.10 -15.16
N TRP A 67 -0.80 -21.14 -14.40
CA TRP A 67 -1.89 -21.39 -13.46
C TRP A 67 -3.16 -21.90 -14.16
N GLU A 68 -3.60 -21.21 -15.22
CA GLU A 68 -4.75 -21.62 -16.03
C GLU A 68 -4.54 -23.01 -16.63
N GLY A 69 -3.35 -23.30 -17.14
CA GLY A 69 -2.97 -24.62 -17.64
C GLY A 69 -3.13 -25.68 -16.56
N VAL A 70 -2.43 -25.54 -15.43
CA VAL A 70 -2.48 -26.49 -14.30
C VAL A 70 -3.91 -26.71 -13.82
N ALA A 71 -4.71 -25.64 -13.70
CA ALA A 71 -6.09 -25.73 -13.26
C ALA A 71 -6.99 -26.45 -14.27
N ARG A 72 -6.79 -26.25 -15.58
CA ARG A 72 -7.58 -26.92 -16.65
C ARG A 72 -7.17 -28.35 -16.91
N LEU A 73 -5.91 -28.71 -16.65
CA LEU A 73 -5.38 -30.07 -16.81
C LEU A 73 -6.00 -31.06 -15.80
N GLY A 74 -6.85 -30.61 -14.88
CA GLY A 74 -7.56 -31.48 -13.94
C GLY A 74 -6.67 -32.10 -12.86
N LEU A 75 -5.43 -31.61 -12.72
CA LEU A 75 -4.45 -32.07 -11.73
C LEU A 75 -4.77 -31.57 -10.30
N THR A 76 -5.76 -30.67 -10.17
CA THR A 76 -6.16 -30.03 -8.91
C THR A 76 -7.67 -30.04 -8.74
N ASN A 77 -8.15 -30.07 -7.48
CA ASN A 77 -9.58 -29.98 -7.19
C ASN A 77 -10.10 -28.56 -7.54
N PRO A 78 -11.06 -28.42 -8.47
CA PRO A 78 -11.58 -27.11 -8.90
C PRO A 78 -12.21 -26.28 -7.79
N LEU A 79 -12.67 -26.91 -6.69
CA LEU A 79 -13.21 -26.22 -5.51
C LEU A 79 -12.13 -25.46 -4.73
N PHE A 80 -10.92 -26.02 -4.64
CA PHE A 80 -9.83 -25.42 -3.87
C PHE A 80 -8.84 -24.65 -4.77
N PHE A 81 -8.80 -24.98 -6.07
CA PHE A 81 -7.89 -24.37 -7.03
C PHE A 81 -8.60 -24.05 -8.36
N PRO A 82 -9.51 -23.06 -8.37
CA PRO A 82 -10.22 -22.66 -9.57
C PRO A 82 -9.27 -21.99 -10.58
N ALA A 83 -9.55 -22.18 -11.87
CA ALA A 83 -8.83 -21.50 -12.94
C ALA A 83 -9.06 -19.98 -12.89
N PRO A 84 -8.05 -19.14 -13.20
CA PRO A 84 -8.20 -17.68 -13.31
C PRO A 84 -9.43 -17.25 -14.13
N SER A 85 -9.69 -17.89 -15.27
CA SER A 85 -10.87 -17.60 -16.09
C SER A 85 -12.20 -17.89 -15.36
N ALA A 86 -12.23 -18.95 -14.55
CA ALA A 86 -13.38 -19.29 -13.71
C ALA A 86 -13.59 -18.23 -12.61
N VAL A 87 -12.52 -17.70 -12.03
CA VAL A 87 -12.58 -16.59 -11.06
C VAL A 87 -13.16 -15.33 -11.70
N ILE A 88 -12.68 -14.93 -12.89
CA ILE A 88 -13.19 -13.75 -13.59
C ILE A 88 -14.68 -13.90 -13.94
N SER A 89 -15.07 -15.06 -14.48
CA SER A 89 -16.49 -15.31 -14.79
C SER A 89 -17.36 -15.35 -13.54
N ALA A 90 -16.87 -15.93 -12.44
CA ALA A 90 -17.56 -15.93 -11.15
C ALA A 90 -17.69 -14.51 -10.59
N MET A 91 -16.68 -13.65 -10.75
CA MET A 91 -16.72 -12.26 -10.31
C MET A 91 -17.82 -11.49 -11.04
N GLY A 92 -17.94 -11.64 -12.37
CA GLY A 92 -19.04 -11.05 -13.15
C GLY A 92 -20.41 -11.54 -12.69
N ARG A 93 -20.58 -12.86 -12.54
CA ARG A 93 -21.84 -13.45 -12.03
C ARG A 93 -22.18 -12.97 -10.62
N MET A 94 -21.21 -12.91 -9.72
CA MET A 94 -21.45 -12.45 -8.35
C MET A 94 -21.86 -10.98 -8.29
N PHE A 95 -21.26 -10.15 -9.15
CA PHE A 95 -21.56 -8.74 -9.22
C PHE A 95 -22.99 -8.48 -9.69
N VAL A 96 -23.46 -9.21 -10.71
CA VAL A 96 -24.80 -9.04 -11.31
C VAL A 96 -25.87 -9.80 -10.53
N ASP A 97 -25.63 -11.07 -10.21
CA ASP A 97 -26.67 -11.99 -9.74
C ASP A 97 -26.70 -12.16 -8.21
N GLN A 98 -25.57 -11.91 -7.53
CA GLN A 98 -25.42 -12.22 -6.10
C GLN A 98 -25.27 -10.98 -5.21
N HIS A 99 -25.69 -9.81 -5.72
CA HIS A 99 -25.69 -8.55 -4.97
C HIS A 99 -24.34 -8.28 -4.26
N LEU A 100 -23.21 -8.58 -4.91
CA LEU A 100 -21.89 -8.43 -4.30
C LEU A 100 -21.66 -7.03 -3.74
N ALA A 101 -22.13 -6.00 -4.46
CA ALA A 101 -22.06 -4.62 -4.03
C ALA A 101 -22.84 -4.37 -2.72
N TRP A 102 -24.02 -4.97 -2.58
CA TRP A 102 -24.81 -4.88 -1.35
C TRP A 102 -24.12 -5.60 -0.18
N ASN A 103 -23.59 -6.80 -0.42
CA ASN A 103 -22.87 -7.55 0.61
C ASN A 103 -21.61 -6.82 1.08
N ALA A 104 -20.88 -6.21 0.15
CA ALA A 104 -19.75 -5.34 0.45
C ALA A 104 -20.19 -4.12 1.25
N TRP A 105 -21.29 -3.47 0.85
CA TRP A 105 -21.85 -2.31 1.55
C TRP A 105 -22.24 -2.63 2.99
N VAL A 106 -22.94 -3.75 3.22
CA VAL A 106 -23.30 -4.21 4.58
C VAL A 106 -22.04 -4.49 5.40
N SER A 107 -21.01 -5.11 4.82
CA SER A 107 -19.73 -5.33 5.51
C SER A 107 -19.05 -4.02 5.89
N ILE A 108 -19.08 -3.02 5.00
CA ILE A 108 -18.54 -1.68 5.25
C ILE A 108 -19.30 -1.03 6.40
N LEU A 109 -20.64 -1.01 6.35
CA LEU A 109 -21.47 -0.45 7.40
C LEU A 109 -21.21 -1.10 8.77
N ARG A 110 -21.00 -2.42 8.81
CA ARG A 110 -20.66 -3.14 10.03
C ARG A 110 -19.34 -2.67 10.65
N VAL A 111 -18.30 -2.48 9.82
CA VAL A 111 -17.00 -1.97 10.29
C VAL A 111 -17.12 -0.53 10.76
N TRP A 112 -17.85 0.31 10.02
CA TRP A 112 -18.07 1.69 10.38
C TRP A 112 -18.88 1.86 11.66
N SER A 113 -19.94 1.07 11.86
CA SER A 113 -20.76 1.15 13.07
C SER A 113 -19.95 0.76 14.31
N ALA A 114 -19.20 -0.35 14.24
CA ALA A 114 -18.31 -0.79 15.30
C ALA A 114 -17.22 0.25 15.60
N PHE A 115 -16.59 0.80 14.56
CA PHE A 115 -15.56 1.82 14.68
C PHE A 115 -16.08 3.12 15.31
N LEU A 116 -17.23 3.63 14.86
CA LEU A 116 -17.81 4.85 15.41
C LEU A 116 -18.19 4.67 16.88
N LEU A 117 -18.80 3.54 17.22
CA LEU A 117 -19.10 3.19 18.61
C LEU A 117 -17.81 3.12 19.45
N ALA A 118 -16.75 2.51 18.90
CA ALA A 118 -15.45 2.43 19.56
C ALA A 118 -14.85 3.83 19.74
N ALA A 119 -14.83 4.67 18.72
CA ALA A 119 -14.25 6.01 18.75
C ALA A 119 -14.96 6.93 19.74
N VAL A 120 -16.30 6.93 19.76
CA VAL A 120 -17.09 7.74 20.71
C VAL A 120 -16.77 7.40 22.17
N MET A 121 -16.46 6.13 22.47
CA MET A 121 -16.11 5.69 23.81
C MET A 121 -14.60 5.82 24.10
N ALA A 122 -13.75 5.47 23.14
CA ALA A 122 -12.31 5.40 23.29
C ALA A 122 -11.68 6.79 23.38
N ILE A 123 -12.17 7.77 22.62
CA ILE A 123 -11.60 9.12 22.63
C ILE A 123 -11.73 9.76 24.02
N PRO A 124 -12.92 9.83 24.66
CA PRO A 124 -13.03 10.36 26.02
C PRO A 124 -12.18 9.60 27.03
N ILE A 125 -12.17 8.26 26.97
CA ILE A 125 -11.41 7.42 27.91
C ILE A 125 -9.90 7.63 27.74
N GLY A 126 -9.40 7.60 26.51
CA GLY A 126 -7.99 7.85 26.20
C GLY A 126 -7.57 9.26 26.61
N MET A 127 -8.41 10.27 26.35
CA MET A 127 -8.15 11.63 26.83
C MET A 127 -8.10 11.70 28.36
N MET A 128 -8.97 10.99 29.07
CA MET A 128 -8.94 10.92 30.54
C MET A 128 -7.68 10.20 31.06
N MET A 129 -7.25 9.12 30.39
CA MET A 129 -6.01 8.42 30.73
C MET A 129 -4.79 9.32 30.57
N SER A 130 -4.72 10.08 29.47
CA SER A 130 -3.62 11.03 29.20
C SER A 130 -3.64 12.24 30.15
N ALA A 131 -4.82 12.76 30.47
CA ALA A 131 -4.97 13.93 31.33
C ALA A 131 -4.72 13.62 32.82
N TYR A 132 -5.08 12.43 33.30
CA TYR A 132 -5.02 12.07 34.71
C TYR A 132 -4.14 10.84 34.95
N ARG A 133 -2.97 11.04 35.55
CA ARG A 133 -2.00 9.97 35.88
C ARG A 133 -2.60 8.79 36.66
N ALA A 134 -3.57 9.04 37.55
CA ALA A 134 -4.22 7.98 38.32
C ALA A 134 -5.09 7.07 37.43
N ILE A 135 -5.75 7.64 36.42
CA ILE A 135 -6.61 6.90 35.49
C ILE A 135 -5.75 6.10 34.51
N GLY A 136 -4.69 6.72 33.96
CA GLY A 136 -3.69 6.03 33.15
C GLY A 136 -3.11 4.82 33.88
N ALA A 137 -2.59 5.01 35.09
CA ALA A 137 -2.00 3.92 35.87
C ALA A 137 -2.96 2.76 36.20
N ALA A 138 -4.27 3.03 36.30
CA ALA A 138 -5.27 2.00 36.57
C ALA A 138 -5.72 1.25 35.30
N LEU A 139 -5.88 1.96 34.18
CA LEU A 139 -6.44 1.41 32.94
C LEU A 139 -5.38 0.88 31.98
N GLU A 140 -4.18 1.47 31.94
CA GLU A 140 -3.08 1.04 31.06
C GLU A 140 -2.81 -0.46 31.15
N PRO A 141 -2.66 -1.09 32.35
CA PRO A 141 -2.40 -2.53 32.41
C PRO A 141 -3.54 -3.40 31.85
N ILE A 142 -4.79 -2.95 32.00
CA ILE A 142 -5.97 -3.68 31.51
C ILE A 142 -6.04 -3.59 29.99
N VAL A 143 -5.87 -2.38 29.44
CA VAL A 143 -5.87 -2.12 28.00
C VAL A 143 -4.71 -2.88 27.33
N ASP A 144 -3.53 -2.84 27.94
CA ASP A 144 -2.37 -3.58 27.47
C ASP A 144 -2.55 -5.08 27.56
N PHE A 145 -3.22 -5.61 28.57
CA PHE A 145 -3.52 -7.04 28.63
C PHE A 145 -4.44 -7.47 27.48
N ILE A 146 -5.51 -6.73 27.24
CA ILE A 146 -6.51 -7.11 26.24
C ILE A 146 -5.96 -6.98 24.81
N ARG A 147 -5.04 -6.04 24.53
CA ARG A 147 -4.44 -5.92 23.19
C ARG A 147 -3.63 -7.15 22.78
N TYR A 148 -3.07 -7.88 23.74
CA TYR A 148 -2.32 -9.11 23.48
C TYR A 148 -3.24 -10.32 23.35
N LEU A 149 -4.53 -10.22 23.69
CA LEU A 149 -5.49 -11.27 23.45
C LEU A 149 -5.95 -11.25 21.98
N PRO A 150 -5.82 -12.36 21.24
CA PRO A 150 -6.35 -12.44 19.89
C PRO A 150 -7.88 -12.39 19.95
N VAL A 151 -8.50 -11.38 19.33
CA VAL A 151 -9.96 -11.23 19.21
C VAL A 151 -10.67 -12.54 18.78
N PRO A 152 -10.11 -13.36 17.85
CA PRO A 152 -10.71 -14.66 17.50
C PRO A 152 -10.92 -15.62 18.69
N ALA A 153 -10.11 -15.52 19.75
CA ALA A 153 -10.29 -16.35 20.95
C ALA A 153 -11.56 -16.01 21.74
N LEU A 154 -12.13 -14.81 21.52
CA LEU A 154 -13.35 -14.34 22.18
C LEU A 154 -14.61 -14.64 21.37
N VAL A 155 -14.49 -15.24 20.19
CA VAL A 155 -15.63 -15.63 19.34
C VAL A 155 -16.59 -16.57 20.08
N PRO A 156 -16.16 -17.66 20.75
CA PRO A 156 -17.08 -18.58 21.40
C PRO A 156 -17.86 -17.91 22.54
N LEU A 157 -17.20 -17.10 23.35
CA LEU A 157 -17.81 -16.35 24.45
C LEU A 157 -18.86 -15.36 23.91
N SER A 158 -18.51 -14.64 22.85
CA SER A 158 -19.40 -13.67 22.22
C SER A 158 -20.64 -14.35 21.64
N ILE A 159 -20.50 -15.54 21.07
CA ILE A 159 -21.64 -16.33 20.57
C ILE A 159 -22.56 -16.78 21.72
N ILE A 160 -22.02 -17.13 22.88
CA ILE A 160 -22.83 -17.52 24.04
C ILE A 160 -23.65 -16.34 24.56
N TRP A 161 -23.09 -15.12 24.58
CA TRP A 161 -23.79 -13.93 25.07
C TRP A 161 -24.76 -13.32 24.07
N PHE A 162 -24.33 -13.15 22.82
CA PHE A 162 -25.08 -12.41 21.80
C PHE A 162 -25.78 -13.34 20.79
N GLY A 163 -25.48 -14.64 20.82
CA GLY A 163 -25.97 -15.61 19.83
C GLY A 163 -25.14 -15.62 18.55
N VAL A 164 -25.65 -16.31 17.53
CA VAL A 164 -25.09 -16.26 16.17
C VAL A 164 -25.84 -15.19 15.40
N GLY A 165 -25.17 -14.12 15.01
CA GLY A 165 -25.83 -13.02 14.32
C GLY A 165 -24.90 -11.86 13.96
N GLU A 166 -25.53 -10.72 13.71
CA GLU A 166 -24.84 -9.49 13.33
C GLU A 166 -24.20 -8.79 14.52
N GLU A 167 -24.90 -8.79 15.67
CA GLU A 167 -24.44 -8.19 16.92
C GLU A 167 -23.10 -8.76 17.36
N THR A 168 -22.92 -10.08 17.28
CA THR A 168 -21.67 -10.77 17.62
C THR A 168 -20.51 -10.28 16.78
N LYS A 169 -20.73 -9.99 15.48
CA LYS A 169 -19.68 -9.48 14.59
C LYS A 169 -19.33 -8.04 14.91
N ILE A 170 -20.35 -7.20 15.16
CA ILE A 170 -20.15 -5.79 15.53
C ILE A 170 -19.42 -5.71 16.87
N PHE A 171 -19.82 -6.52 17.86
CA PHE A 171 -19.16 -6.58 19.16
C PHE A 171 -17.69 -6.97 19.05
N LEU A 172 -17.35 -8.00 18.28
CA LEU A 172 -15.95 -8.40 18.09
C LEU A 172 -15.12 -7.34 17.37
N LEU A 173 -15.69 -6.67 16.36
CA LEU A 173 -15.03 -5.56 15.67
C LEU A 173 -14.82 -4.37 16.63
N TRP A 174 -15.83 -4.04 17.43
CA TRP A 174 -15.76 -2.99 18.44
C TRP A 174 -14.69 -3.32 19.47
N LEU A 175 -14.67 -4.55 19.99
CA LEU A 175 -13.71 -4.99 20.99
C LEU A 175 -12.27 -4.93 20.46
N GLY A 176 -12.04 -5.39 19.23
CA GLY A 176 -10.72 -5.34 18.60
C GLY A 176 -10.23 -3.94 18.26
N THR A 177 -11.13 -2.99 18.05
CA THR A 177 -10.78 -1.60 17.68
C THR A 177 -10.76 -0.66 18.87
N PHE A 178 -11.61 -0.87 19.87
CA PHE A 178 -11.76 0.00 21.05
C PHE A 178 -10.47 0.15 21.84
N PHE A 179 -9.85 -0.95 22.26
CA PHE A 179 -8.61 -0.88 23.06
C PHE A 179 -7.44 -0.29 22.26
N GLN A 180 -7.36 -0.59 20.97
CA GLN A 180 -6.36 0.00 20.07
C GLN A 180 -6.55 1.51 19.91
N LEU A 181 -7.80 1.97 19.84
CA LEU A 181 -8.12 3.40 19.76
C LEU A 181 -7.85 4.14 21.07
N VAL A 182 -8.12 3.52 22.23
CA VAL A 182 -7.80 4.12 23.54
C VAL A 182 -6.31 4.42 23.63
N LEU A 183 -5.46 3.45 23.29
CA LEU A 183 -3.99 3.60 23.31
C LEU A 183 -3.47 4.62 22.29
N LEU A 184 -4.14 4.75 21.15
CA LEU A 184 -3.76 5.73 20.14
C LEU A 184 -4.02 7.16 20.61
N VAL A 185 -4.95 7.37 21.53
CA VAL A 185 -5.33 8.69 22.06
C VAL A 185 -4.62 9.01 23.38
N SER A 186 -4.30 8.01 24.21
CA SER A 186 -3.67 8.18 25.53
C SER A 186 -2.19 8.57 25.44
#